data_AF-A0A2P6C8M8-F1
#
_entry.id   AF-A0A2P6C8M8-F1
#
_cell.length_a   1.000
_cell.length_b   1.000
_cell.length_c   1.000
_cell.angle_alpha   90.00
_cell.angle_beta   90.00
_cell.angle_gamma   90.00
#
_symmetry.space_group_name_H-M   'P 1'
#
loop_
_entity.id
_entity.type
_entity.pdbx_description
1 polymer ?
#
loop_
_entity_poly.entity_id
_entity_poly.type
_entity_poly.pdbx_seq_one_letter_code
_entity_poly.pdbx_strand_id
1 'polypeptide(L)'
;MLKQRNKAYTTTLANIKMEYKFRTISIFYFITVLLTLILVIGITGMKLVGIMESIPAFLFTISTFIISYLIASKLTFGKAQITLSNKKVEFLWVEKPILTMQKNESVNIEDIESWKYRTEFQYRYFKIYNPSEVITVMRLPNWNPEKDEFENFLFTFKKRIENLNKKRKRRTENLNGNKIKGTKNELIIDREEKHYKSNIGKILFFIYIISGVLGIKYVYNNWNTGNANIGIIIFGILGCLFYISKYRNLGNNK
;
A
#
# COMPACT_ATOMS: atom_id res chain seq x y z
N MET A 1 17.48 -32.73 35.97
CA MET A 1 16.76 -31.43 36.17
C MET A 1 17.07 -30.36 35.13
N LEU A 2 18.30 -30.23 34.59
CA LEU A 2 18.65 -29.27 33.51
C LEU A 2 17.85 -29.47 32.20
N LYS A 3 17.53 -30.72 31.84
CA LYS A 3 16.75 -31.07 30.64
C LYS A 3 15.28 -30.60 30.72
N GLN A 4 14.69 -30.58 31.92
CA GLN A 4 13.32 -30.11 32.14
C GLN A 4 13.24 -28.57 32.23
N ARG A 5 14.23 -27.91 32.83
CA ARG A 5 14.32 -26.43 32.81
C ARG A 5 14.47 -25.90 31.38
N ASN A 6 15.34 -26.50 30.55
CA ASN A 6 15.48 -26.07 29.14
C ASN A 6 14.21 -26.28 28.32
N LYS A 7 13.40 -27.31 28.63
CA LYS A 7 12.10 -27.54 28.00
C LYS A 7 11.07 -26.48 28.44
N ALA A 8 11.07 -26.07 29.71
CA ALA A 8 10.20 -25.01 30.21
C ALA A 8 10.52 -23.63 29.58
N TYR A 9 11.81 -23.25 29.47
CA TYR A 9 12.22 -21.97 28.86
C TYR A 9 12.01 -21.91 27.34
N THR A 10 12.18 -23.03 26.63
CA THR A 10 11.85 -23.09 25.20
C THR A 10 10.34 -23.04 24.96
N THR A 11 9.53 -23.49 25.92
CA THR A 11 8.06 -23.45 25.82
C THR A 11 7.50 -22.05 26.09
N THR A 12 8.10 -21.26 26.99
CA THR A 12 7.69 -19.86 27.24
C THR A 12 8.05 -18.90 26.11
N LEU A 13 9.16 -19.12 25.40
CA LEU A 13 9.51 -18.35 24.18
C LEU A 13 8.70 -18.77 22.94
N ALA A 14 8.13 -19.98 22.94
CA ALA A 14 7.43 -20.54 21.77
C ALA A 14 6.09 -19.84 21.45
N ASN A 15 5.48 -19.14 22.42
CA ASN A 15 4.14 -18.57 22.31
C ASN A 15 4.06 -17.06 22.58
N ILE A 16 5.13 -16.30 22.29
CA ILE A 16 5.03 -14.83 22.34
C ILE A 16 4.15 -14.36 21.16
N LYS A 17 2.88 -14.15 21.47
CA LYS A 17 1.88 -13.52 20.61
C LYS A 17 1.88 -12.03 20.94
N MET A 18 2.30 -11.20 19.99
CA MET A 18 2.26 -9.74 20.13
C MET A 18 1.13 -9.18 19.30
N GLU A 19 0.33 -8.31 19.90
CA GLU A 19 -0.82 -7.67 19.26
C GLU A 19 -0.51 -6.20 19.02
N TYR A 20 -0.85 -5.71 17.84
CA TYR A 20 -0.59 -4.34 17.42
C TYR A 20 -1.87 -3.77 16.82
N LYS A 21 -2.35 -2.65 17.36
CA LYS A 21 -3.51 -1.92 16.86
C LYS A 21 -3.07 -0.69 16.10
N PHE A 22 -3.64 -0.50 14.91
CA PHE A 22 -3.30 0.63 14.07
C PHE A 22 -4.46 1.05 13.17
N ARG A 23 -4.38 2.29 12.68
CA ARG A 23 -5.31 2.79 11.68
C ARG A 23 -4.88 2.33 10.29
N THR A 24 -5.83 2.15 9.41
CA THR A 24 -5.58 1.89 7.99
C THR A 24 -6.67 2.52 7.13
N ILE A 25 -6.36 2.79 5.87
CA ILE A 25 -7.27 3.43 4.92
C ILE A 25 -7.20 2.69 3.58
N SER A 26 -8.34 2.48 2.92
CA SER A 26 -8.30 2.00 1.53
C SER A 26 -8.10 3.15 0.57
N ILE A 27 -6.85 3.42 0.19
CA ILE A 27 -6.46 4.65 -0.53
C ILE A 27 -7.05 4.72 -1.92
N PHE A 28 -7.07 3.59 -2.62
CA PHE A 28 -7.69 3.52 -3.94
C PHE A 28 -9.15 3.95 -3.86
N TYR A 29 -9.94 3.33 -2.96
CA TYR A 29 -11.34 3.71 -2.78
C TYR A 29 -11.50 5.14 -2.24
N PHE A 30 -10.58 5.62 -1.40
CA PHE A 30 -10.61 6.99 -0.90
C PHE A 30 -10.52 8.00 -2.05
N ILE A 31 -9.52 7.86 -2.93
CA ILE A 31 -9.34 8.76 -4.06
C ILE A 31 -10.54 8.66 -5.01
N THR A 32 -10.98 7.45 -5.36
CA THR A 32 -12.11 7.24 -6.29
C THR A 32 -13.40 7.88 -5.75
N VAL A 33 -13.72 7.65 -4.47
CA VAL A 33 -14.92 8.21 -3.84
C VAL A 33 -14.82 9.72 -3.73
N LEU A 34 -13.67 10.26 -3.32
CA LEU A 34 -13.46 11.69 -3.19
C LEU A 34 -13.69 12.40 -4.53
N LEU A 35 -13.06 11.92 -5.60
CA LEU A 35 -13.22 12.50 -6.94
C LEU A 35 -14.67 12.39 -7.43
N THR A 36 -15.32 11.26 -7.20
CA THR A 36 -16.72 11.05 -7.60
C THR A 36 -17.66 11.99 -6.85
N LEU A 37 -17.49 12.15 -5.53
CA LEU A 37 -18.29 13.05 -4.70
C LEU A 37 -18.10 14.51 -5.09
N ILE A 38 -16.86 14.95 -5.33
CA ILE A 38 -16.56 16.32 -5.78
C ILE A 38 -17.28 16.60 -7.11
N LEU A 39 -17.22 15.68 -8.07
CA LEU A 39 -17.91 15.83 -9.35
C LEU A 39 -19.43 15.87 -9.19
N VAL A 40 -20.01 14.94 -8.43
CA VAL A 40 -21.48 14.85 -8.25
C VAL A 40 -22.02 16.08 -7.53
N ILE A 41 -21.41 16.47 -6.40
CA ILE A 41 -21.82 17.64 -5.63
C ILE A 41 -21.59 18.93 -6.43
N GLY A 42 -20.43 19.04 -7.10
CA GLY A 42 -20.11 20.20 -7.93
C GLY A 42 -21.11 20.41 -9.08
N ILE A 43 -21.41 19.36 -9.85
CA ILE A 43 -22.39 19.43 -10.95
C ILE A 43 -23.78 19.75 -10.43
N THR A 44 -24.20 19.11 -9.33
CA THR A 44 -25.54 19.31 -8.75
C THR A 44 -25.70 20.73 -8.22
N GLY A 45 -24.69 21.25 -7.52
CA GLY A 45 -24.71 22.63 -7.02
C GLY A 45 -24.74 23.67 -8.11
N MET A 46 -23.95 23.51 -9.18
CA MET A 46 -24.00 24.42 -10.34
C MET A 46 -25.39 24.44 -11.00
N LYS A 47 -26.07 23.29 -11.09
CA LYS A 47 -27.44 23.24 -11.63
C LYS A 47 -28.48 23.90 -10.75
N LEU A 48 -28.30 23.85 -9.42
CA LEU A 48 -29.26 24.41 -8.46
C LEU A 48 -29.10 25.92 -8.27
N VAL A 49 -27.87 26.43 -8.33
CA VAL A 49 -27.54 27.82 -7.96
C VAL A 49 -27.19 28.68 -9.19
N GLY A 50 -27.01 28.09 -10.37
CA GLY A 50 -26.67 28.81 -11.60
C GLY A 50 -25.22 29.33 -11.61
N ILE A 51 -24.97 30.36 -12.42
CA ILE A 51 -23.66 31.02 -12.48
C ILE A 51 -23.48 31.84 -11.20
N MET A 52 -22.60 31.39 -10.31
CA MET A 52 -22.31 32.06 -9.04
C MET A 52 -21.20 33.11 -9.22
N GLU A 53 -21.35 34.25 -8.52
CA GLU A 53 -20.27 35.22 -8.37
C GLU A 53 -19.04 34.61 -7.67
N SER A 54 -17.88 35.26 -7.79
CA SER A 54 -16.59 34.71 -7.39
C SER A 54 -16.50 34.29 -5.91
N ILE A 55 -17.07 35.09 -4.98
CA ILE A 55 -17.03 34.79 -3.54
C ILE A 55 -17.95 33.61 -3.16
N PRO A 56 -19.24 33.58 -3.55
CA PRO A 56 -20.11 32.41 -3.33
C PRO A 56 -19.56 31.13 -3.99
N ALA A 57 -19.01 31.23 -5.21
CA ALA A 57 -18.40 30.09 -5.90
C ALA A 57 -17.19 29.52 -5.14
N PHE A 58 -16.36 30.40 -4.57
CA PHE A 58 -15.21 30.01 -3.75
C PHE A 58 -15.65 29.26 -2.48
N LEU A 59 -16.61 29.82 -1.72
CA LEU A 59 -17.14 29.18 -0.51
C LEU A 59 -17.81 27.84 -0.81
N PHE A 60 -18.56 27.76 -1.91
CA PHE A 60 -19.19 26.52 -2.36
C PHE A 60 -18.14 25.44 -2.71
N THR A 61 -17.07 25.83 -3.40
CA THR A 61 -15.98 24.91 -3.78
C THR A 61 -15.28 24.34 -2.55
N ILE A 62 -14.92 25.19 -1.58
CA ILE A 62 -14.31 24.75 -0.31
C ILE A 62 -15.24 23.81 0.43
N SER A 63 -16.52 24.18 0.56
CA SER A 63 -17.52 23.37 1.28
C SER A 63 -17.72 22.00 0.62
N THR A 64 -17.79 21.97 -0.71
CA THR A 64 -17.88 20.73 -1.50
C THR A 64 -16.68 19.82 -1.24
N PHE A 65 -15.47 20.38 -1.25
CA PHE A 65 -14.27 19.61 -0.97
C PHE A 65 -14.27 19.04 0.46
N ILE A 66 -14.60 19.86 1.46
CA ILE A 66 -14.63 19.44 2.87
C ILE A 66 -15.66 18.31 3.08
N ILE A 67 -16.89 18.50 2.59
CA ILE A 67 -17.96 17.49 2.73
C ILE A 67 -17.56 16.18 2.03
N SER A 68 -17.06 16.28 0.79
CA SER A 68 -16.61 15.10 0.03
C SER A 68 -15.48 14.36 0.74
N TYR A 69 -14.51 15.09 1.29
CA TYR A 69 -13.40 14.54 2.07
C TYR A 69 -13.88 13.82 3.32
N LEU A 70 -14.81 14.40 4.08
CA LEU A 70 -15.35 13.79 5.30
C LEU A 70 -16.10 12.49 5.00
N ILE A 71 -16.94 12.48 3.96
CA ILE A 71 -17.67 11.28 3.53
C ILE A 71 -16.68 10.21 3.03
N ALA A 72 -15.76 10.57 2.13
CA ALA A 72 -14.75 9.64 1.61
C ALA A 72 -13.91 9.04 2.74
N SER A 73 -13.51 9.85 3.71
CA SER A 73 -12.77 9.40 4.89
C SER A 73 -13.59 8.40 5.70
N LYS A 74 -14.84 8.73 6.04
CA LYS A 74 -15.69 7.83 6.84
C LYS A 74 -15.93 6.47 6.16
N LEU A 75 -16.01 6.43 4.83
CA LEU A 75 -16.26 5.20 4.08
C LEU A 75 -15.02 4.30 3.93
N THR A 76 -13.81 4.86 4.06
CA THR A 76 -12.56 4.17 3.65
C THR A 76 -11.54 4.01 4.77
N PHE A 77 -11.71 4.74 5.88
CA PHE A 77 -10.91 4.56 7.08
C PHE A 77 -11.37 3.34 7.88
N GLY A 78 -10.41 2.72 8.56
CA GLY A 78 -10.67 1.63 9.48
C GLY A 78 -9.58 1.49 10.54
N LYS A 79 -9.83 0.60 11.48
CA LYS A 79 -8.88 0.17 12.50
C LYS A 79 -8.67 -1.32 12.40
N ALA A 80 -7.42 -1.72 12.38
CA ALA A 80 -7.03 -3.11 12.31
C ALA A 80 -6.17 -3.48 13.51
N GLN A 81 -6.22 -4.76 13.86
CA GLN A 81 -5.31 -5.41 14.76
C GLN A 81 -4.52 -6.43 13.96
N ILE A 82 -3.19 -6.35 14.01
CA ILE A 82 -2.34 -7.46 13.58
C ILE A 82 -1.79 -8.16 14.80
N THR A 83 -1.93 -9.47 14.79
CA THR A 83 -1.22 -10.32 15.72
C THR A 83 -0.06 -11.03 15.04
N LEU A 84 1.13 -10.85 15.60
CA LEU A 84 2.37 -11.45 15.14
C LEU A 84 2.84 -12.53 16.14
N SER A 85 2.71 -13.79 15.76
CA SER A 85 3.25 -14.93 16.50
C SER A 85 4.51 -15.48 15.82
N ASN A 86 5.12 -16.52 16.38
CA ASN A 86 6.25 -17.20 15.74
C ASN A 86 5.85 -18.00 14.49
N LYS A 87 4.56 -18.37 14.36
CA LYS A 87 4.06 -19.25 13.30
C LYS A 87 3.19 -18.53 12.28
N LYS A 88 2.43 -17.52 12.71
CA LYS A 88 1.40 -16.86 11.91
C LYS A 88 1.40 -15.34 12.10
N VAL A 89 0.96 -14.66 11.05
CA VAL A 89 0.51 -13.27 11.06
C VAL A 89 -1.01 -13.28 10.87
N GLU A 90 -1.75 -12.75 11.83
CA GLU A 90 -3.21 -12.68 11.79
C GLU A 90 -3.61 -11.21 11.64
N PHE A 91 -4.39 -10.90 10.61
CA PHE A 91 -4.96 -9.59 10.36
C PHE A 91 -6.45 -9.62 10.67
N LEU A 92 -6.89 -8.76 11.60
CA LEU A 92 -8.27 -8.65 12.05
C LEU A 92 -8.74 -7.21 11.95
N TRP A 93 -9.92 -7.00 11.36
CA TRP A 93 -10.61 -5.71 11.42
C TRP A 93 -11.22 -5.51 12.81
N VAL A 94 -10.81 -4.45 13.49
CA VAL A 94 -11.51 -3.94 14.70
C VAL A 94 -12.68 -3.07 14.26
N GLU A 95 -12.43 -2.18 13.29
CA GLU A 95 -13.42 -1.34 12.66
C GLU A 95 -13.18 -1.42 11.15
N LYS A 96 -14.00 -2.20 10.45
CA LYS A 96 -13.83 -2.46 9.01
C LYS A 96 -14.37 -1.26 8.21
N PRO A 97 -13.58 -0.68 7.29
CA PRO A 97 -14.09 0.28 6.33
C PRO A 97 -15.23 -0.31 5.50
N ILE A 98 -16.20 0.52 5.14
CA ILE A 98 -17.30 0.10 4.25
C ILE A 98 -16.73 -0.29 2.88
N LEU A 99 -15.76 0.49 2.38
CA LEU A 99 -15.15 0.29 1.07
C LEU A 99 -13.77 -0.36 1.21
N THR A 100 -13.76 -1.64 1.56
CA THR A 100 -12.57 -2.50 1.44
C THR A 100 -12.95 -3.93 1.10
N MET A 101 -12.15 -4.56 0.23
CA MET A 101 -12.31 -5.96 -0.16
C MET A 101 -11.50 -6.91 0.72
N GLN A 102 -10.53 -6.39 1.47
CA GLN A 102 -9.70 -7.21 2.35
C GLN A 102 -10.55 -7.77 3.50
N LYS A 103 -10.46 -9.07 3.70
CA LYS A 103 -11.13 -9.78 4.79
C LYS A 103 -10.17 -9.91 5.98
N ASN A 104 -10.65 -10.53 7.05
CA ASN A 104 -9.76 -11.03 8.08
C ASN A 104 -8.94 -12.18 7.46
N GLU A 105 -7.63 -12.19 7.67
CA GLU A 105 -6.69 -13.09 7.00
C GLU A 105 -5.67 -13.63 7.99
N SER A 106 -5.15 -14.84 7.73
CA SER A 106 -4.18 -15.50 8.60
C SER A 106 -3.14 -16.21 7.76
N VAL A 107 -1.93 -15.67 7.77
CA VAL A 107 -0.82 -16.17 6.97
C VAL A 107 0.18 -16.88 7.85
N ASN A 108 0.46 -18.14 7.56
CA ASN A 108 1.63 -18.82 8.13
C ASN A 108 2.90 -18.10 7.69
N ILE A 109 3.75 -17.77 8.66
CA ILE A 109 5.02 -17.09 8.40
C ILE A 109 5.94 -17.93 7.49
N GLU A 110 5.85 -19.25 7.59
CA GLU A 110 6.65 -20.15 6.74
C GLU A 110 6.21 -20.10 5.27
N ASP A 111 4.94 -19.77 5.00
CA ASP A 111 4.35 -19.70 3.66
C ASP A 111 4.47 -18.33 3.00
N ILE A 112 5.00 -17.33 3.70
CA ILE A 112 5.26 -16.00 3.10
C ILE A 112 6.31 -16.15 2.01
N GLU A 113 5.95 -15.81 0.78
CA GLU A 113 6.89 -15.77 -0.35
C GLU A 113 7.69 -14.48 -0.34
N SER A 114 7.02 -13.37 -0.07
CA SER A 114 7.64 -12.07 -0.10
C SER A 114 6.83 -11.03 0.67
N TRP A 115 7.46 -9.92 0.97
CA TRP A 115 6.80 -8.77 1.58
C TRP A 115 7.35 -7.47 1.00
N LYS A 116 6.63 -6.38 1.25
CA LYS A 116 6.99 -5.06 0.75
C LYS A 116 6.48 -4.00 1.71
N TYR A 117 7.34 -3.08 2.12
CA TYR A 117 6.95 -1.81 2.71
C TYR A 117 7.43 -0.67 1.81
N ARG A 118 6.60 0.34 1.58
CA ARG A 118 7.00 1.55 0.86
C ARG A 118 6.22 2.77 1.32
N THR A 119 6.91 3.89 1.23
CA THR A 119 6.30 5.22 1.25
C THR A 119 6.15 5.70 -0.19
N GLU A 120 4.91 5.92 -0.63
CA GLU A 120 4.55 6.64 -1.84
C GLU A 120 4.06 8.05 -1.46
N PHE A 121 4.05 8.99 -2.41
CA PHE A 121 3.97 10.45 -2.20
C PHE A 121 3.10 10.91 -1.01
N GLN A 122 1.90 10.35 -0.85
CA GLN A 122 0.97 10.71 0.24
C GLN A 122 0.53 9.55 1.13
N TYR A 123 1.21 8.40 1.06
CA TYR A 123 0.85 7.25 1.87
C TYR A 123 1.96 6.21 2.02
N ARG A 124 1.87 5.45 3.10
CA ARG A 124 2.71 4.28 3.35
C ARG A 124 1.88 3.04 3.17
N TYR A 125 2.46 1.99 2.60
CA TYR A 125 1.79 0.69 2.54
C TYR A 125 2.74 -0.45 2.83
N PHE A 126 2.17 -1.48 3.41
CA PHE A 126 2.80 -2.74 3.71
C PHE A 126 1.97 -3.87 3.10
N LYS A 127 2.65 -4.82 2.48
CA LYS A 127 2.03 -6.00 1.87
C LYS A 127 2.80 -7.25 2.23
N ILE A 128 2.08 -8.29 2.62
CA ILE A 128 2.59 -9.65 2.75
C ILE A 128 1.99 -10.46 1.59
N TYR A 129 2.84 -11.13 0.81
CA TYR A 129 2.41 -11.99 -0.28
C TYR A 129 2.53 -13.44 0.14
N ASN A 130 1.40 -14.14 0.12
CA ASN A 130 1.27 -15.59 0.19
C ASN A 130 0.59 -16.04 -1.13
N PRO A 131 0.90 -17.22 -1.69
CA PRO A 131 0.30 -17.73 -2.93
C PRO A 131 -1.23 -17.70 -2.98
N SER A 132 -1.92 -17.67 -1.83
CA SER A 132 -3.39 -17.63 -1.76
C SER A 132 -3.98 -16.35 -1.15
N GLU A 133 -3.19 -15.56 -0.40
CA GLU A 133 -3.69 -14.44 0.41
C GLU A 133 -2.72 -13.24 0.37
N VAL A 134 -3.26 -12.02 0.49
CA VAL A 134 -2.46 -10.79 0.50
C VAL A 134 -2.94 -9.85 1.59
N ILE A 135 -2.26 -9.88 2.74
CA ILE A 135 -2.46 -8.89 3.79
C ILE A 135 -1.90 -7.57 3.30
N THR A 136 -2.77 -6.57 3.13
CA THR A 136 -2.40 -5.20 2.78
C THR A 136 -2.74 -4.25 3.93
N VAL A 137 -1.79 -3.39 4.28
CA VAL A 137 -2.00 -2.27 5.20
C VAL A 137 -1.60 -1.00 4.49
N MET A 138 -2.48 -0.03 4.47
CA MET A 138 -2.26 1.29 3.87
C MET A 138 -2.48 2.38 4.92
N ARG A 139 -1.60 3.37 4.99
CA ARG A 139 -1.57 4.37 6.06
C ARG A 139 -1.27 5.76 5.50
N LEU A 140 -1.90 6.78 6.08
CA LEU A 140 -1.54 8.17 5.78
C LEU A 140 -0.30 8.59 6.59
N PRO A 141 0.55 9.48 6.05
CA PRO A 141 1.83 9.86 6.68
C PRO A 141 1.66 10.62 8.00
N ASN A 142 0.54 11.32 8.19
CA ASN A 142 0.35 12.25 9.31
C ASN A 142 -0.37 11.63 10.52
N TRP A 143 -0.47 10.30 10.59
CA TRP A 143 -1.13 9.65 11.72
C TRP A 143 -0.22 9.57 12.93
N ASN A 144 -0.66 10.20 14.04
CA ASN A 144 0.08 10.24 15.30
C ASN A 144 0.58 8.84 15.71
N PRO A 145 1.90 8.64 15.87
CA PRO A 145 2.51 7.38 16.28
C PRO A 145 2.15 6.94 17.71
N GLU A 146 1.77 7.85 18.61
CA GLU A 146 1.39 7.50 19.99
C GLU A 146 0.07 6.72 20.09
N LYS A 147 -0.76 6.77 19.04
CA LYS A 147 -2.04 6.06 18.94
C LYS A 147 -2.02 4.95 17.89
N ASP A 148 -0.84 4.58 17.39
CA ASP A 148 -0.71 3.71 16.23
C ASP A 148 0.57 2.85 16.30
N GLU A 149 0.39 1.57 16.61
CA GLU A 149 1.48 0.64 16.89
C GLU A 149 2.09 0.01 15.64
N PHE A 150 1.72 0.48 14.45
CA PHE A 150 2.17 -0.12 13.20
C PHE A 150 3.69 -0.07 13.00
N GLU A 151 4.37 1.00 13.42
CA GLU A 151 5.83 1.07 13.28
C GLU A 151 6.52 0.03 14.19
N ASN A 152 5.98 -0.21 15.39
CA ASN A 152 6.44 -1.27 16.29
C ASN A 152 6.19 -2.66 15.68
N PHE A 153 5.02 -2.86 15.07
CA PHE A 153 4.72 -4.06 14.30
C PHE A 153 5.73 -4.25 13.16
N LEU A 154 5.93 -3.23 12.32
CA LEU A 154 6.80 -3.28 11.14
C LEU A 154 8.23 -3.63 11.54
N PHE A 155 8.77 -2.97 12.56
CA PHE A 155 10.10 -3.27 13.09
C PHE A 155 10.21 -4.72 13.56
N THR A 156 9.24 -5.18 14.34
CA THR A 156 9.23 -6.54 14.88
C THR A 156 9.10 -7.59 13.78
N PHE A 157 8.23 -7.32 12.80
CA PHE A 157 8.04 -8.16 11.62
C PHE A 157 9.34 -8.28 10.81
N LYS A 158 9.98 -7.14 10.47
CA LYS A 158 11.26 -7.12 9.73
C LYS A 158 12.31 -7.98 10.43
N LYS A 159 12.52 -7.78 11.73
CA LYS A 159 13.49 -8.55 12.53
C LYS A 159 13.16 -10.05 12.56
N ARG A 160 11.88 -10.41 12.61
CA ARG A 160 11.45 -11.82 12.59
C ARG A 160 11.72 -12.48 11.24
N ILE A 161 11.40 -11.81 10.13
CA ILE A 161 11.69 -12.31 8.78
C ILE A 161 13.20 -12.43 8.54
N GLU A 162 14.00 -11.45 9.00
CA GLU A 162 15.46 -11.50 8.89
C GLU A 162 16.05 -12.73 9.61
N ASN A 163 15.60 -12.99 10.85
CA ASN A 163 16.03 -14.17 11.61
C ASN A 163 15.63 -15.48 10.94
N LEU A 164 14.44 -15.53 10.34
CA LEU A 164 13.97 -16.71 9.60
C LEU A 164 14.80 -16.95 8.34
N ASN A 165 15.08 -15.90 7.57
CA ASN A 165 15.95 -15.99 6.41
C ASN A 165 17.38 -16.42 6.78
N LYS A 166 17.94 -15.91 7.89
CA LYS A 166 19.23 -16.38 8.45
C LYS A 166 19.18 -17.87 8.78
N LYS A 167 18.09 -18.35 9.40
CA LYS A 167 17.89 -19.77 9.72
C LYS A 167 17.76 -20.64 8.47
N ARG A 168 17.02 -20.19 7.46
CA ARG A 168 16.88 -20.88 6.16
C ARG A 168 18.22 -20.96 5.44
N LYS A 169 18.97 -19.87 5.37
CA LYS A 169 20.31 -19.83 4.75
C LYS A 169 21.26 -20.87 5.37
N ARG A 170 21.37 -20.92 6.71
CA ARG A 170 22.19 -21.92 7.41
C ARG A 170 21.76 -23.36 7.13
N ARG A 171 20.44 -23.62 7.03
CA ARG A 171 19.92 -24.95 6.68
C ARG A 171 20.31 -25.32 5.25
N THR A 172 20.17 -24.40 4.30
CA THR A 172 20.54 -24.63 2.89
C THR A 172 22.05 -24.85 2.73
N GLU A 173 22.89 -24.09 3.44
CA GLU A 173 24.34 -24.29 3.47
C GLU A 173 24.73 -25.68 4.00
N ASN A 174 24.06 -26.14 5.08
CA ASN A 174 24.29 -27.48 5.64
C ASN A 174 23.72 -28.62 4.76
N LEU A 175 22.71 -28.33 3.92
CA LEU A 175 22.04 -29.31 3.05
C LEU A 175 22.70 -29.44 1.68
N ASN A 176 23.70 -28.62 1.33
CA ASN A 176 24.48 -28.79 0.10
C ASN A 176 25.28 -30.12 0.04
N GLY A 177 25.22 -30.97 1.07
CA GLY A 177 25.67 -32.37 1.04
C GLY A 177 24.60 -33.40 0.67
N ASN A 178 23.30 -33.10 0.76
CA ASN A 178 22.21 -34.04 0.43
C ASN A 178 20.96 -33.30 -0.07
N LYS A 179 20.67 -33.42 -1.37
CA LYS A 179 19.50 -32.84 -2.06
C LYS A 179 18.18 -33.43 -1.53
N ILE A 180 17.66 -32.90 -0.42
CA ILE A 180 16.28 -33.18 0.00
C ILE A 180 15.36 -32.18 -0.71
N LYS A 181 14.75 -32.64 -1.82
CA LYS A 181 13.57 -32.01 -2.44
C LYS A 181 12.39 -32.17 -1.49
N GLY A 182 11.91 -31.10 -0.87
CA GLY A 182 10.64 -31.15 -0.13
C GLY A 182 10.32 -30.00 0.81
N THR A 183 11.32 -29.31 1.36
CA THR A 183 11.08 -28.15 2.25
C THR A 183 11.18 -26.83 1.50
N LYS A 184 10.17 -25.94 1.62
CA LYS A 184 10.23 -24.52 1.24
C LYS A 184 11.37 -23.82 2.02
N ASN A 185 12.60 -24.04 1.57
CA ASN A 185 13.81 -23.40 2.12
C ASN A 185 14.15 -22.12 1.36
N GLU A 186 13.31 -21.71 0.41
CA GLU A 186 13.46 -20.44 -0.30
C GLU A 186 13.42 -19.27 0.68
N LEU A 187 14.28 -18.29 0.43
CA LEU A 187 14.32 -17.09 1.27
C LEU A 187 13.09 -16.24 1.01
N ILE A 188 12.52 -15.68 2.07
CA ILE A 188 11.43 -14.71 1.96
C ILE A 188 12.00 -13.45 1.31
N ILE A 189 11.44 -13.05 0.17
CA ILE A 189 11.98 -11.93 -0.62
C ILE A 189 11.52 -10.62 -0.02
N ASP A 190 12.50 -9.77 0.34
CA ASP A 190 12.27 -8.36 0.62
C ASP A 190 12.18 -7.56 -0.69
N ARG A 191 10.97 -7.20 -1.09
CA ARG A 191 10.73 -6.40 -2.32
C ARG A 191 10.98 -4.90 -2.10
N GLU A 192 11.11 -4.44 -0.86
CA GLU A 192 11.54 -3.08 -0.53
C GLU A 192 13.03 -2.94 -0.89
N GLU A 193 13.88 -3.81 -0.35
CA GLU A 193 15.32 -3.81 -0.61
C GLU A 193 15.64 -4.02 -2.11
N LYS A 194 14.95 -4.97 -2.77
CA LYS A 194 15.13 -5.21 -4.22
C LYS A 194 14.81 -3.96 -5.05
N HIS A 195 13.88 -3.13 -4.60
CA HIS A 195 13.52 -1.91 -5.31
C HIS A 195 14.53 -0.79 -5.10
N TYR A 196 15.01 -0.59 -3.86
CA TYR A 196 16.03 0.41 -3.59
C TYR A 196 17.34 0.11 -4.33
N LYS A 197 17.65 -1.17 -4.56
CA LYS A 197 18.77 -1.60 -5.41
C LYS A 197 18.51 -1.47 -6.92
N SER A 198 17.26 -1.23 -7.34
CA SER A 198 16.88 -1.20 -8.75
C SER A 198 16.92 0.22 -9.33
N ASN A 199 17.40 0.36 -10.56
CA ASN A 199 17.36 1.62 -11.31
C ASN A 199 15.94 2.05 -11.75
N ILE A 200 14.91 1.23 -11.52
CA ILE A 200 13.52 1.51 -11.90
C ILE A 200 13.02 2.83 -11.29
N GLY A 201 13.35 3.11 -10.03
CA GLY A 201 12.96 4.36 -9.38
C GLY A 201 13.52 5.60 -10.09
N LYS A 202 14.78 5.52 -10.53
CA LYS A 202 15.45 6.59 -11.30
C LYS A 202 14.79 6.80 -12.66
N ILE A 203 14.41 5.72 -13.34
CA ILE A 203 13.74 5.79 -14.65
C ILE A 203 12.35 6.43 -14.52
N LEU A 204 11.56 6.03 -13.53
CA LEU A 204 10.22 6.61 -13.31
C LEU A 204 10.30 8.10 -12.96
N PHE A 205 11.28 8.50 -12.17
CA PHE A 205 11.54 9.91 -11.87
C PHE A 205 11.88 10.71 -13.12
N PHE A 206 12.69 10.16 -14.03
CA PHE A 206 13.03 10.80 -15.29
C PHE A 206 11.80 10.96 -16.21
N ILE A 207 10.95 9.92 -16.30
CA ILE A 207 9.68 9.98 -17.04
C ILE A 207 8.75 11.05 -16.45
N TYR A 208 8.67 11.14 -15.12
CA TYR A 208 7.87 12.16 -14.44
C TYR A 208 8.35 13.58 -14.77
N ILE A 209 9.67 13.84 -14.70
CA ILE A 209 10.25 15.14 -15.07
C ILE A 209 9.94 15.49 -16.52
N ILE A 210 10.17 14.56 -17.45
CA ILE A 210 9.88 14.79 -18.88
C ILE A 210 8.39 15.11 -19.08
N SER A 211 7.50 14.34 -18.45
CA SER A 211 6.06 14.54 -18.56
C SER A 211 5.63 15.90 -17.99
N GLY A 212 6.24 16.31 -16.87
CA GLY A 212 6.02 17.62 -16.27
C GLY A 212 6.49 18.77 -17.17
N VAL A 213 7.70 18.68 -17.74
CA VAL A 213 8.24 19.69 -18.68
C VAL A 213 7.37 19.78 -19.93
N LEU A 214 6.96 18.64 -20.51
CA LEU A 214 6.07 18.61 -21.66
C LEU A 214 4.69 19.19 -21.33
N GLY A 215 4.14 18.88 -20.15
CA GLY A 215 2.88 19.44 -19.66
C GLY A 215 2.95 20.95 -19.48
N ILE A 216 3.99 21.47 -18.84
CA ILE A 216 4.21 22.92 -18.64
C ILE A 216 4.37 23.62 -20.00
N LYS A 217 5.20 23.08 -20.91
CA LYS A 217 5.41 23.64 -22.24
C LYS A 217 4.10 23.68 -23.04
N TYR A 218 3.28 22.64 -22.93
CA TYR A 218 1.99 22.58 -23.60
C TYR A 218 0.99 23.59 -23.01
N VAL A 219 0.88 23.67 -21.68
CA VAL A 219 0.01 24.63 -21.00
C VAL A 219 0.42 26.06 -21.35
N TYR A 220 1.72 26.37 -21.30
CA TYR A 220 2.25 27.68 -21.68
C TYR A 220 1.91 28.05 -23.13
N ASN A 221 2.07 27.11 -24.08
CA ASN A 221 1.77 27.35 -25.48
C ASN A 221 0.28 27.50 -25.80
N ASN A 222 -0.61 26.89 -24.99
CA ASN A 222 -2.05 26.87 -25.26
C ASN A 222 -2.86 27.77 -24.29
N TRP A 223 -2.21 28.43 -23.33
CA TRP A 223 -2.85 29.27 -22.30
C TRP A 223 -3.73 30.39 -22.88
N ASN A 224 -3.39 30.91 -24.07
CA ASN A 224 -4.10 32.01 -24.71
C ASN A 224 -5.09 31.58 -25.80
N THR A 225 -5.37 30.28 -25.98
CA THR A 225 -6.17 29.81 -27.13
C THR A 225 -7.64 29.51 -26.83
N GLY A 226 -8.10 29.61 -25.58
CA GLY A 226 -9.52 29.51 -25.21
C GLY A 226 -10.23 28.18 -25.49
N ASN A 227 -9.57 27.23 -26.15
CA ASN A 227 -10.15 25.94 -26.48
C ASN A 227 -10.02 24.97 -25.30
N ALA A 228 -11.13 24.33 -24.91
CA ALA A 228 -11.14 23.25 -23.95
C ALA A 228 -10.20 22.13 -24.43
N ASN A 229 -9.10 21.93 -23.71
CA ASN A 229 -7.95 21.12 -24.13
C ASN A 229 -8.21 19.60 -24.03
N ILE A 230 -9.06 19.08 -24.91
CA ILE A 230 -9.30 17.65 -25.15
C ILE A 230 -7.99 16.90 -25.44
N GLY A 231 -6.99 17.58 -26.02
CA GLY A 231 -5.67 17.01 -26.29
C GLY A 231 -4.92 16.52 -25.04
N ILE A 232 -5.04 17.20 -23.90
CA ILE A 232 -4.40 16.77 -22.63
C ILE A 232 -5.03 15.47 -22.13
N ILE A 233 -6.34 15.34 -22.25
CA ILE A 233 -7.08 14.13 -21.86
C ILE A 233 -6.68 12.96 -22.77
N ILE A 234 -6.60 13.18 -24.08
CA ILE A 234 -6.19 12.16 -25.05
C ILE A 234 -4.73 11.72 -24.84
N PHE A 235 -3.79 12.66 -24.69
CA PHE A 235 -2.38 12.32 -24.42
C PHE A 235 -2.19 11.66 -23.05
N GLY A 236 -2.94 12.06 -22.03
CA GLY A 236 -2.95 11.42 -20.72
C GLY A 236 -3.47 9.97 -20.79
N ILE A 237 -4.57 9.75 -21.52
CA ILE A 237 -5.14 8.41 -21.75
C ILE A 237 -4.16 7.55 -22.57
N LEU A 238 -3.59 8.08 -23.66
CA LEU A 238 -2.60 7.36 -24.48
C LEU A 238 -1.34 7.03 -23.70
N GLY A 239 -0.85 7.93 -22.84
CA GLY A 239 0.28 7.68 -21.94
C GLY A 239 -0.02 6.57 -20.93
N CYS A 240 -1.23 6.55 -20.37
CA CYS A 240 -1.68 5.48 -19.49
C CYS A 240 -1.81 4.13 -20.25
N LEU A 241 -2.39 4.13 -21.45
CA LEU A 241 -2.51 2.94 -22.30
C LEU A 241 -1.14 2.38 -22.71
N PHE A 242 -0.20 3.25 -23.08
CA PHE A 242 1.18 2.86 -23.40
C PHE A 242 1.89 2.25 -22.19
N TYR A 243 1.75 2.86 -21.01
CA TYR A 243 2.32 2.34 -19.78
C TYR A 243 1.73 0.96 -19.43
N ILE A 244 0.41 0.80 -19.51
CA ILE A 244 -0.27 -0.48 -19.29
C ILE A 244 0.22 -1.53 -20.30
N SER A 245 0.29 -1.20 -21.59
CA SER A 245 0.75 -2.10 -22.66
C SER A 245 2.19 -2.58 -22.43
N LYS A 246 3.12 -1.66 -22.14
CA LYS A 246 4.54 -1.96 -21.93
C LYS A 246 4.76 -2.93 -20.76
N TYR A 247 3.99 -2.80 -19.68
CA TYR A 247 4.15 -3.64 -18.50
C TYR A 247 3.25 -4.88 -18.48
N ARG A 248 2.24 -4.98 -19.36
CA ARG A 248 1.46 -6.20 -19.57
C ARG A 248 2.28 -7.31 -20.24
N ASN A 249 3.17 -6.95 -21.18
CA ASN A 249 4.02 -7.92 -21.89
C ASN A 249 5.22 -8.44 -21.07
N LEU A 250 5.53 -7.84 -19.93
CA LEU A 250 6.54 -8.36 -19.00
C LEU A 250 6.01 -9.48 -18.07
N GLY A 251 4.69 -9.67 -18.02
CA GLY A 251 4.04 -10.73 -17.22
C GLY A 251 3.82 -12.06 -17.95
N ASN A 252 3.96 -12.08 -19.29
CA ASN A 252 3.67 -13.26 -20.12
C ASN A 252 4.92 -14.04 -20.56
N ASN A 253 6.11 -13.65 -20.14
CA ASN A 253 7.29 -14.51 -20.26
C ASN A 253 7.44 -15.31 -18.96
N LYS A 254 6.62 -16.34 -18.83
CA LYS A 254 6.86 -17.51 -17.99
C LYS A 254 7.06 -18.71 -18.89
#